data_AF-A0A0J5FWZ0-F1
#
_entry.id   AF-A0A0J5FWZ0-F1
#
_cell.length_a   1.000
_cell.length_b   1.000
_cell.length_c   1.000
_cell.angle_alpha   90.00
_cell.angle_beta   90.00
_cell.angle_gamma   90.00
#
_symmetry.space_group_name_H-M   'P 1'
#
loop_
_entity.id
_entity.type
_entity.pdbx_description
1 polymer ?
#
loop_
_entity_poly.entity_id
_entity_poly.type
_entity_poly.pdbx_seq_one_letter_code
_entity_poly.pdbx_strand_id
1 'polypeptide(L)'
;MIYKIKFREDALKEWNKLDQTIQKQFAKKLKKCCENPRIPPSELRGMPDCYKIKLRASGFRLVYQVINGQLIIAVIAVGKRERSDVYSLASERLR
;
A
#
# COMPACT_ATOMS: atom_id res chain seq x y z
N MET A 1 19.03 -2.65 3.83
CA MET A 1 18.70 -1.22 3.60
C MET A 1 17.24 -1.03 3.98
N ILE A 2 16.90 -0.07 4.83
CA ILE A 2 15.53 0.03 5.41
C ILE A 2 14.81 1.21 4.75
N TYR A 3 13.71 0.92 4.06
CA TYR A 3 12.84 1.95 3.47
C TYR A 3 11.96 2.60 4.55
N LYS A 4 11.85 3.93 4.51
CA LYS A 4 10.92 4.69 5.35
C LYS A 4 9.51 4.59 4.79
N ILE A 5 8.53 4.31 5.65
CA ILE A 5 7.12 4.31 5.25
C ILE A 5 6.56 5.73 5.39
N LYS A 6 5.93 6.22 4.34
CA LYS A 6 5.15 7.45 4.35
C LYS A 6 3.75 7.18 3.81
N PHE A 7 2.78 7.97 4.24
CA PHE A 7 1.43 7.96 3.71
C PHE A 7 1.20 9.23 2.91
N ARG A 8 0.54 9.11 1.75
CA ARG A 8 -0.11 10.27 1.14
C ARG A 8 -1.28 10.70 2.03
N GLU A 9 -1.66 11.96 1.97
CA GLU A 9 -2.71 12.51 2.85
C GLU A 9 -4.02 11.73 2.74
N ASP A 10 -4.46 11.39 1.53
CA ASP A 10 -5.69 10.62 1.32
C ASP A 10 -5.58 9.20 1.84
N ALA A 11 -4.43 8.56 1.64
CA ALA A 11 -4.15 7.23 2.19
C ALA A 11 -4.10 7.22 3.72
N LEU A 12 -3.63 8.32 4.33
CA LEU A 12 -3.65 8.47 5.79
C LEU A 12 -5.08 8.62 6.31
N LYS A 13 -5.93 9.39 5.63
CA LYS A 13 -7.36 9.51 5.95
C LYS A 13 -8.05 8.14 5.85
N GLU A 14 -7.78 7.38 4.80
CA GLU A 14 -8.29 6.02 4.64
C GLU A 14 -7.80 5.08 5.73
N TRP A 15 -6.49 5.13 6.04
CA TRP A 15 -5.87 4.34 7.10
C TRP A 15 -6.52 4.57 8.45
N ASN A 16 -6.75 5.84 8.80
CA ASN A 16 -7.35 6.23 10.08
C ASN A 16 -8.81 5.77 10.21
N LYS A 17 -9.50 5.49 9.11
CA LYS A 17 -10.86 4.92 9.10
C LYS A 17 -10.89 3.40 9.28
N LEU A 18 -9.75 2.71 9.21
CA LEU A 18 -9.67 1.27 9.40
C LEU A 18 -9.73 0.91 10.88
N ASP A 19 -10.34 -0.24 11.19
CA ASP A 19 -10.27 -0.82 12.52
C ASP A 19 -8.83 -1.08 12.96
N GLN A 20 -8.55 -0.94 14.26
CA GLN A 20 -7.20 -1.12 14.81
C GLN A 20 -6.59 -2.48 14.46
N THR A 21 -7.40 -3.53 14.39
CA THR A 21 -6.95 -4.87 14.01
C THR A 21 -6.42 -4.89 12.56
N ILE A 22 -7.12 -4.23 11.65
CA ILE A 22 -6.72 -4.13 10.23
C ILE A 22 -5.46 -3.28 10.08
N GLN A 23 -5.37 -2.15 10.79
CA GLN A 23 -4.17 -1.33 10.83
C GLN A 23 -2.95 -2.13 11.31
N LYS A 24 -3.08 -2.88 12.42
CA LYS A 24 -2.00 -3.72 12.96
C LYS A 24 -1.55 -4.79 11.97
N GLN A 25 -2.48 -5.45 11.28
CA GLN A 25 -2.16 -6.46 10.27
C GLN A 25 -1.39 -5.87 9.08
N PHE A 26 -1.81 -4.71 8.56
CA PHE A 26 -1.08 -4.02 7.50
C PHE A 26 0.27 -3.51 7.98
N ALA A 27 0.35 -2.91 9.16
CA ALA A 27 1.61 -2.40 9.71
C ALA A 27 2.66 -3.52 9.85
N LYS A 28 2.24 -4.72 10.28
CA LYS A 28 3.12 -5.90 10.33
C LYS A 28 3.66 -6.28 8.95
N LYS A 29 2.85 -6.20 7.90
CA LYS A 29 3.28 -6.50 6.52
C LYS A 29 4.16 -5.39 5.95
N LEU A 30 3.80 -4.12 6.15
CA LEU A 30 4.60 -2.96 5.72
C LEU A 30 5.99 -2.97 6.35
N LYS A 31 6.11 -3.25 7.65
CA LYS A 31 7.41 -3.38 8.33
C LYS A 31 8.29 -4.45 7.70
N LYS A 32 7.72 -5.59 7.29
CA LYS A 32 8.46 -6.63 6.57
C LYS A 32 8.87 -6.18 5.16
N CYS A 33 8.03 -5.39 4.49
CA CYS A 33 8.34 -4.83 3.18
C CYS A 33 9.45 -3.76 3.22
N CYS A 34 9.75 -3.15 4.38
CA CYS A 34 10.82 -2.15 4.50
C CYS A 34 12.21 -2.67 4.11
N GLU A 35 12.45 -3.97 4.25
CA GLU A 35 13.75 -4.59 3.91
C GLU A 35 13.85 -4.89 2.42
N ASN A 36 12.77 -5.39 1.82
CA ASN A 36 12.66 -5.65 0.38
C ASN A 36 11.27 -5.24 -0.13
N PRO A 37 11.10 -3.98 -0.58
CA PRO A 37 9.79 -3.47 -0.99
C PRO A 37 9.41 -3.85 -2.42
N ARG A 38 10.36 -4.36 -3.23
CA ARG A 38 10.08 -4.77 -4.61
C ARG A 38 9.78 -6.26 -4.63
N ILE A 39 8.48 -6.59 -4.64
CA ILE A 39 7.98 -7.97 -4.62
C ILE A 39 7.32 -8.24 -5.98
N PRO A 40 7.99 -8.87 -6.96
CA PRO A 40 7.47 -8.99 -8.34
C PRO A 40 6.06 -9.60 -8.44
N PRO A 41 5.69 -10.66 -7.68
CA PRO A 41 4.32 -11.18 -7.71
C PRO A 41 3.24 -10.21 -7.22
N SER A 42 3.66 -9.17 -6.48
CA SER A 42 2.78 -8.15 -5.92
C SER A 42 2.68 -6.90 -6.79
N GLU A 43 3.43 -6.82 -7.89
CA GLU A 43 3.45 -5.67 -8.80
C GLU A 43 2.08 -5.42 -9.44
N LEU A 44 1.76 -4.14 -9.64
CA LEU A 44 0.55 -3.69 -10.31
C LEU A 44 0.84 -3.40 -11.78
N ARG A 45 0.06 -4.03 -12.67
CA ARG A 45 0.12 -3.73 -14.10
C ARG A 45 -0.38 -2.31 -14.36
N GLY A 46 0.31 -1.57 -15.22
CA GLY A 46 -0.05 -0.18 -15.57
C GLY A 46 0.31 0.85 -14.50
N MET A 47 0.96 0.47 -13.41
CA MET A 47 1.41 1.37 -12.34
C MET A 47 2.86 1.04 -11.97
N PRO A 48 3.86 1.66 -12.62
CA PRO A 48 5.26 1.36 -12.36
C PRO A 48 5.64 1.61 -10.90
N ASP A 49 6.52 0.75 -10.38
CA ASP A 49 6.98 0.74 -8.99
C ASP A 49 5.87 0.62 -7.93
N CYS A 50 4.66 0.22 -8.33
CA CYS A 50 3.54 0.05 -7.42
C CYS A 50 3.25 -1.42 -7.13
N TYR A 51 3.01 -1.70 -5.85
CA TYR A 51 2.84 -3.05 -5.34
C TYR A 51 1.62 -3.11 -4.42
N LYS A 52 1.05 -4.31 -4.31
CA LYS A 52 -0.17 -4.55 -3.52
C LYS A 52 0.10 -5.45 -2.31
N ILE A 53 -0.44 -5.06 -1.15
CA ILE A 53 -0.56 -5.92 0.03
C ILE A 53 -2.01 -6.36 0.16
N LYS A 54 -2.24 -7.67 0.35
CA LYS A 54 -3.57 -8.26 0.51
C LYS A 54 -3.74 -8.83 1.93
N LEU A 55 -4.84 -8.47 2.59
CA LEU A 55 -5.36 -9.16 3.78
C LEU A 55 -6.56 -9.98 3.33
N ARG A 56 -6.33 -11.22 2.87
CA ARG A 56 -7.38 -12.04 2.24
C ARG A 56 -8.53 -12.37 3.19
N ALA A 57 -8.21 -12.81 4.41
CA ALA A 57 -9.21 -13.20 5.41
C ALA A 57 -10.11 -12.03 5.82
N SER A 58 -9.55 -10.81 5.91
CA SER A 58 -10.31 -9.62 6.29
C SER A 58 -10.90 -8.87 5.08
N GLY A 59 -10.56 -9.25 3.86
CA GLY A 59 -11.07 -8.59 2.65
C GLY A 59 -10.53 -7.18 2.41
N PHE A 60 -9.27 -6.87 2.78
CA PHE A 60 -8.66 -5.55 2.55
C PHE A 60 -7.46 -5.59 1.60
N ARG A 61 -7.18 -4.45 0.97
CA ARG A 61 -6.01 -4.22 0.11
C ARG A 61 -5.35 -2.88 0.45
N LEU A 62 -4.04 -2.83 0.28
CA LEU A 62 -3.22 -1.63 0.37
C LEU A 62 -2.33 -1.57 -0.87
N VAL A 63 -2.18 -0.39 -1.45
CA VAL A 63 -1.26 -0.11 -2.56
C VAL A 63 -0.18 0.83 -2.07
N TYR A 64 1.07 0.49 -2.37
CA TYR A 64 2.22 1.34 -2.09
C TYR A 64 3.10 1.49 -3.32
N GLN A 65 3.80 2.60 -3.40
CA GLN A 65 4.82 2.89 -4.41
C GLN A 65 6.20 2.86 -3.78
N VAL A 66 7.19 2.34 -4.50
CA VAL A 66 8.60 2.34 -4.10
C VAL A 66 9.32 3.50 -4.76
N ILE A 67 9.89 4.40 -3.96
CA ILE A 67 10.66 5.56 -4.41
C ILE A 67 12.13 5.31 -4.08
N ASN A 68 12.88 4.70 -5.02
CA ASN A 68 14.27 4.29 -4.76
C ASN A 68 15.18 5.45 -4.42
N GLY A 69 15.04 6.59 -5.10
CA GLY A 69 15.90 7.76 -4.89
C GLY A 69 15.83 8.36 -3.48
N GLN A 70 14.81 7.98 -2.70
CA GLN A 70 14.61 8.47 -1.34
C GLN A 70 14.49 7.36 -0.29
N LEU A 71 14.57 6.08 -0.71
CA LEU A 71 14.29 4.90 0.11
C LEU A 71 12.93 5.01 0.83
N ILE A 72 11.89 5.38 0.09
CA ILE A 72 10.54 5.56 0.63
C ILE A 72 9.58 4.52 0.07
N ILE A 73 8.76 3.95 0.96
CA ILE A 73 7.50 3.27 0.61
C ILE A 73 6.40 4.30 0.83
N ALA A 74 5.77 4.76 -0.24
CA ALA A 74 4.64 5.69 -0.17
C ALA A 74 3.33 4.90 -0.27
N VAL A 75 2.54 4.86 0.80
CA VAL A 75 1.19 4.29 0.76
C VAL A 75 0.29 5.23 -0.03
N ILE A 76 -0.30 4.70 -1.10
CA ILE A 76 -1.10 5.46 -2.08
C ILE A 76 -2.60 5.31 -1.81
N ALA A 77 -3.05 4.11 -1.46
CA ALA A 77 -4.45 3.84 -1.13
C ALA A 77 -4.58 2.61 -0.22
N VAL A 78 -5.59 2.61 0.65
CA VAL A 78 -5.96 1.45 1.48
C VAL A 78 -7.47 1.35 1.63
N GLY A 79 -8.01 0.14 1.57
CA GLY A 79 -9.45 -0.04 1.71
C GLY A 79 -9.93 -1.47 1.58
N LYS A 80 -11.25 -1.65 1.71
CA LYS A 80 -11.92 -2.93 1.48
C LYS A 80 -11.75 -3.36 0.03
N ARG A 81 -11.82 -4.66 -0.19
CA ARG A 81 -11.79 -5.29 -1.50
C ARG A 81 -13.19 -5.16 -2.14
N GLU A 82 -13.50 -3.97 -2.61
CA GLU A 82 -14.74 -3.67 -3.32
C GLU A 82 -14.39 -3.18 -4.73
N ARG A 83 -14.99 -3.81 -5.76
CA ARG A 83 -14.97 -3.43 -7.19
C ARG A 83 -13.63 -2.95 -7.79
N SER A 84 -12.50 -3.31 -7.19
CA SER A 84 -11.16 -2.80 -7.53
C SER A 84 -10.92 -1.32 -7.19
N ASP A 85 -11.73 -0.71 -6.35
CA ASP A 85 -11.70 0.72 -6.01
C ASP A 85 -10.31 1.18 -5.52
N VAL A 86 -9.66 0.38 -4.67
CA VAL A 86 -8.30 0.68 -4.17
C VAL A 86 -7.28 0.79 -5.32
N TYR A 87 -7.46 0.03 -6.41
CA TYR A 87 -6.58 0.13 -7.58
C TYR A 87 -6.93 1.35 -8.43
N SER A 88 -8.22 1.62 -8.64
CA SER A 88 -8.69 2.79 -9.38
C SER A 88 -8.21 4.09 -8.72
N LEU A 89 -8.44 4.23 -7.40
CA LEU A 89 -7.98 5.37 -6.61
C LEU A 89 -6.46 5.52 -6.67
N ALA A 90 -5.71 4.42 -6.54
CA ALA A 90 -4.27 4.48 -6.59
C ALA A 90 -3.76 4.89 -7.98
N SER A 91 -4.39 4.42 -9.06
CA SER A 91 -4.04 4.83 -10.42
C SER A 91 -4.36 6.29 -10.70
N GLU A 92 -5.49 6.80 -10.21
CA GLU A 92 -5.88 8.21 -10.36
C GLU A 92 -4.89 9.15 -9.67
N ARG A 93 -4.47 8.79 -8.44
CA ARG A 93 -3.53 9.60 -7.63
C ARG A 93 -2.09 9.64 -8.16
N LEU A 94 -1.75 8.75 -9.09
CA LEU A 94 -0.43 8.68 -9.72
C LEU A 94 -0.39 9.28 -11.12
N ARG A 95 -1.53 9.75 -11.64
CA ARG A 95 -1.54 10.66 -12.79
C ARG A 95 -1.14 12.06 -12.33
#